data_AF-A0AA48GYY1-F1
#
_entry.id   AF-A0AA48GYY1-F1
#
_cell.length_a   1.000
_cell.length_b   1.000
_cell.length_c   1.000
_cell.angle_alpha   90.00
_cell.angle_beta   90.00
_cell.angle_gamma   90.00
#
_symmetry.space_group_name_H-M   'P 1'
#
loop_
_entity.id
_entity.type
_entity.pdbx_description
1 polymer ?
#
loop_
_entity_poly.entity_id
_entity_poly.type
_entity_poly.pdbx_seq_one_letter_code
_entity_poly.pdbx_strand_id
1 'polypeptide(L)' 'MFKEGQKVAWTSQSGGYVKDKVGVVAQVVPAKGYPDRDRFLHLYKSAGVGLCRDHESYVVLVGKRPYWPRVSHLKAVK' A
#
# COMPACT_ATOMS: atom_id res chain seq x y z
N MET A 1 -11.49 -7.26 -3.11
CA MET A 1 -10.22 -7.84 -2.63
C MET A 1 -9.25 -7.88 -3.80
N PHE A 2 -7.98 -7.56 -3.55
CA PHE A 2 -6.90 -7.62 -4.54
C PHE A 2 -5.96 -8.78 -4.23
N LYS A 3 -5.24 -9.27 -5.24
CA LYS A 3 -4.25 -10.33 -5.10
C LYS A 3 -2.84 -9.85 -5.38
N GLU A 4 -1.83 -10.54 -4.86
CA GLU A 4 -0.44 -10.28 -5.25
C GLU A 4 -0.26 -10.37 -6.77
N GLY A 5 0.57 -9.49 -7.33
CA GLY A 5 0.76 -9.32 -8.76
C GLY A 5 -0.31 -8.49 -9.46
N GLN A 6 -1.42 -8.13 -8.80
CA GLN A 6 -2.46 -7.31 -9.42
C GLN A 6 -2.05 -5.84 -9.52
N LYS A 7 -2.29 -5.23 -10.69
CA LYS A 7 -2.09 -3.79 -10.89
C LYS A 7 -3.27 -3.00 -10.31
N VAL A 8 -2.96 -1.99 -9.51
CA VAL A 8 -3.92 -1.11 -8.85
C VAL A 8 -3.51 0.35 -9.01
N ALA A 9 -4.49 1.24 -8.96
CA ALA A 9 -4.31 2.68 -9.00
C ALA A 9 -5.01 3.35 -7.83
N TRP A 10 -4.45 4.45 -7.34
CA TRP A 10 -5.08 5.31 -6.35
C TRP A 10 -4.55 6.74 -6.43
N THR A 11 -5.36 7.67 -5.96
CA THR A 11 -4.95 9.05 -5.76
C THR A 11 -4.41 9.21 -4.34
N SER A 12 -3.17 9.68 -4.22
CA SER A 12 -2.58 10.07 -2.93
C SER A 12 -2.64 11.58 -2.76
N GLN A 13 -3.00 12.05 -1.56
CA GLN A 13 -2.89 13.44 -1.17
C GLN A 13 -1.98 13.54 0.07
N SER A 14 -0.90 14.29 -0.02
CA SER A 14 0.03 14.51 1.09
C SER A 14 0.67 15.89 0.98
N GLY A 15 0.66 16.65 2.08
CA GLY A 15 1.28 17.99 2.13
C GLY A 15 0.74 18.98 1.09
N GLY A 16 -0.55 18.90 0.74
CA GLY A 16 -1.17 19.73 -0.30
C GLY A 16 -1.02 19.21 -1.73
N TYR A 17 -0.19 18.20 -1.97
CA TYR A 17 0.01 17.63 -3.30
C TYR A 17 -0.89 16.43 -3.54
N VAL A 18 -1.69 16.49 -4.60
CA VAL A 18 -2.51 15.38 -5.12
C VAL A 18 -1.76 14.72 -6.27
N LYS A 19 -1.60 13.40 -6.22
CA LYS A 19 -0.94 12.64 -7.29
C LYS A 19 -1.57 11.27 -7.46
N ASP A 20 -1.88 10.93 -8.70
CA ASP A 20 -2.27 9.58 -9.07
C ASP A 20 -1.05 8.65 -9.12
N LYS A 21 -1.23 7.45 -8.56
CA LYS A 21 -0.22 6.41 -8.50
C LYS A 21 -0.79 5.14 -9.09
N VAL A 22 0.04 4.46 -9.86
CA VAL A 22 -0.23 3.11 -10.37
C VAL A 22 0.89 2.21 -9.88
N GLY A 23 0.53 1.05 -9.32
CA GLY A 23 1.49 0.09 -8.81
C GLY A 23 0.95 -1.33 -8.83
N VAL A 24 1.75 -2.26 -8.31
CA VAL A 24 1.43 -3.68 -8.25
C VAL A 24 1.33 -4.11 -6.79
N VAL A 25 0.29 -4.86 -6.44
CA VAL A 25 0.15 -5.45 -5.11
C VAL A 25 1.28 -6.44 -4.90
N ALA A 26 2.10 -6.20 -3.89
CA ALA A 26 3.27 -7.00 -3.55
C ALA A 26 3.06 -7.86 -2.30
N GLN A 27 2.11 -7.48 -1.44
CA GLN A 27 1.72 -8.25 -0.28
C GLN A 27 0.25 -7.99 0.05
N VAL A 28 -0.48 -9.07 0.36
CA VAL A 28 -1.76 -9.00 1.07
C VAL A 28 -1.46 -9.06 2.57
N VAL A 29 -1.91 -8.05 3.31
CA VAL A 29 -1.73 -7.93 4.76
C VAL A 29 -3.07 -8.25 5.44
N PRO A 30 -3.14 -9.29 6.29
CA PRO A 30 -4.39 -9.64 6.96
C PRO A 30 -4.84 -8.54 7.93
N ALA A 31 -6.13 -8.56 8.28
CA ALA A 31 -6.67 -7.70 9.33
C ALA A 31 -5.86 -7.85 10.64
N LYS A 32 -5.65 -6.73 11.32
CA LYS A 32 -4.79 -6.55 12.50
C LYS A 32 -3.32 -6.91 12.29
N GLY A 33 -2.92 -7.19 11.05
CA GLY A 33 -1.54 -7.45 10.66
C GLY A 33 -0.79 -6.19 10.23
N TYR A 34 0.50 -6.40 9.98
CA TYR A 34 1.43 -5.38 9.48
C TYR A 34 2.13 -5.87 8.20
N PRO A 35 2.62 -4.95 7.35
CA PRO A 35 3.49 -5.29 6.23
C PRO A 35 4.71 -6.08 6.68
N ASP A 36 5.21 -6.97 5.85
CA ASP A 36 6.47 -7.66 6.12
C ASP A 36 7.61 -6.63 6.29
N ARG A 37 8.23 -6.61 7.46
CA ARG A 37 9.25 -5.62 7.81
C ARG A 37 10.56 -5.85 7.09
N ASP A 38 10.96 -7.11 6.93
CA ASP A 38 12.24 -7.47 6.32
C ASP A 38 12.17 -7.21 4.81
N ARG A 39 11.02 -7.53 4.21
CA ARG A 39 10.78 -7.31 2.78
C ARG A 39 10.51 -5.83 2.44
N PHE A 40 9.89 -5.08 3.34
CA PHE A 40 9.49 -3.69 3.11
C PHE A 40 10.03 -2.71 4.14
N LEU A 41 11.32 -2.84 4.49
CA LEU A 41 12.01 -1.99 5.48
C LEU A 41 11.77 -0.49 5.26
N HIS A 42 11.65 -0.06 4.00
CA HIS A 42 11.37 1.34 3.65
C HIS A 42 10.04 1.87 4.19
N LEU A 43 9.03 1.02 4.40
CA LEU A 43 7.76 1.41 5.02
C LEU A 43 7.89 1.75 6.50
N TYR A 44 8.92 1.21 7.16
CA TYR A 44 9.15 1.37 8.60
C TYR A 44 10.10 2.52 8.93
N LYS A 45 10.58 3.27 7.92
CA LYS A 45 11.40 4.47 8.11
C LYS A 45 10.52 5.68 8.44
N SER A 46 11.07 6.66 9.15
CA SER A 46 10.38 7.92 9.53
C SER A 46 9.07 7.65 10.31
N ALA A 47 7.92 8.10 9.83
CA ALA A 47 6.63 7.90 10.50
C ALA A 47 6.16 6.43 10.53
N GLY A 48 6.82 5.56 9.77
CA GLY A 48 6.54 4.13 9.77
C GLY A 48 5.18 3.76 9.21
N VAL A 49 4.67 2.61 9.65
CA VAL A 49 3.41 2.01 9.19
C VAL A 49 2.19 2.43 10.04
N GLY A 50 2.40 3.11 11.17
CA GLY A 50 1.32 3.51 12.08
C GLY A 50 0.62 2.33 12.77
N LEU A 51 -0.68 2.47 13.04
CA LEU A 51 -1.51 1.39 13.60
C LEU A 51 -1.90 0.35 12.55
N CYS A 52 -2.07 -0.90 12.98
CA CYS A 52 -2.64 -1.95 12.14
C CYS A 52 -4.07 -1.58 11.69
N ARG A 53 -4.51 -2.20 10.59
CA ARG A 53 -5.85 -1.98 10.04
C ARG A 53 -6.77 -3.10 10.50
N ASP A 54 -8.02 -2.80 10.78
CA ASP A 54 -9.05 -3.77 11.18
C ASP A 54 -9.59 -4.62 10.02
N HIS A 55 -9.15 -4.35 8.80
CA HIS A 55 -9.51 -5.05 7.57
C HIS A 55 -8.25 -5.48 6.80
N GLU A 56 -8.44 -6.42 5.86
CA GLU A 56 -7.40 -6.80 4.90
C GLU A 56 -6.89 -5.57 4.14
N SER A 57 -5.57 -5.43 4.01
CA SER A 57 -4.94 -4.33 3.31
C SER A 57 -3.77 -4.77 2.44
N TYR A 58 -3.19 -3.86 1.68
CA TYR A 58 -2.27 -4.23 0.60
C TYR A 58 -1.03 -3.36 0.60
N VAL A 59 0.13 -3.98 0.50
CA VAL A 59 1.37 -3.29 0.13
C VAL A 59 1.41 -3.20 -1.39
N VAL A 60 1.63 -2.00 -1.90
CA VAL A 60 1.69 -1.73 -3.34
C VAL A 60 3.06 -1.18 -3.71
N LEU A 61 3.71 -1.79 -4.70
CA LEU A 61 4.98 -1.32 -5.26
C LEU A 61 4.71 -0.39 -6.45
N VAL A 62 5.23 0.84 -6.37
CA VAL A 62 5.32 1.76 -7.50
C VAL A 62 6.78 1.80 -7.93
N GLY A 63 7.11 1.10 -9.02
CA GLY A 63 8.48 0.77 -9.36
C GLY A 63 9.11 -0.06 -8.22
N LYS A 64 10.21 0.43 -7.63
CA LYS A 64 10.89 -0.22 -6.49
C LYS A 64 10.42 0.27 -5.12
N ARG A 65 9.50 1.25 -5.07
CA ARG A 65 9.11 1.90 -3.81
C ARG A 65 7.83 1.29 -3.23
N PRO A 66 7.86 0.74 -2.00
CA PRO A 66 6.67 0.23 -1.35
C PRO A 66 5.82 1.35 -0.77
N TYR A 67 4.51 1.14 -0.84
CA TYR A 67 3.48 1.98 -0.25
C TYR A 67 2.48 1.10 0.49
N TRP A 68 1.94 1.59 1.60
CA TRP A 68 0.83 0.94 2.31
C TRP A 68 -0.40 1.86 2.31
N PRO A 69 -1.10 2.02 1.18
CA PRO A 69 -2.21 2.96 1.04
C PRO A 69 -3.48 2.51 1.79
N ARG A 70 -4.44 3.42 1.94
CA ARG A 70 -5.80 3.09 2.42
C ARG A 70 -6.54 2.32 1.34
N VAL A 71 -7.17 1.22 1.74
CA VAL A 71 -7.84 0.27 0.82
C VAL A 71 -9.01 0.90 0.08
N SER A 72 -9.78 1.78 0.74
CA SER A 72 -10.94 2.46 0.17
C SER A 72 -10.64 3.30 -1.08
N HIS A 73 -9.37 3.68 -1.31
CA HIS A 73 -8.97 4.49 -2.46
C HIS A 73 -8.34 3.67 -3.59
N LEU A 74 -8.12 2.36 -3.39
CA LEU A 74 -7.55 1.49 -4.41
C LEU A 74 -8.60 1.11 -5.45
N LYS A 75 -8.22 1.18 -6.72
CA LYS A 75 -9.02 0.74 -7.87
C LYS A 75 -8.21 -0.26 -8.69
N ALA A 76 -8.87 -1.30 -9.20
CA ALA A 76 -8.23 -2.21 -10.14
C ALA A 76 -7.91 -1.47 -11.45
N VAL A 77 -6.71 -1.69 -11.99
CA VAL A 77 -6.37 -1.27 -13.35
C VAL A 77 -6.63 -2.48 -14.25
N LYS A 78 -7.44 -2.29 -15.28
CA LYS A 78 -7.67 -3.30 -16.32
C LYS A 78 -6.46 -3.44 -17.23
#